data_AF-A0A1H4RXB4-F1
#
_entry.id   AF-A0A1H4RXB4-F1
#
_cell.length_a   1.000
_cell.length_b   1.000
_cell.length_c   1.000
_cell.angle_alpha   90.00
_cell.angle_beta   90.00
_cell.angle_gamma   90.00
#
_symmetry.space_group_name_H-M   'P 1'
#
loop_
_entity.id
_entity.type
_entity.pdbx_description
1 polymer ?
#
loop_
_entity_poly.entity_id
_entity_poly.type
_entity_poly.pdbx_seq_one_letter_code
_entity_poly.pdbx_strand_id
1 'polypeptide(L)'
;MDLCPQLGRKVEADGPLACVEAHDVVTDRPVLVPAELVFSPYPENPGQVIFGTSTNGLASGNTVLEATVHGLAELMERDVPALNHFRDASRLIDFDVPAPDLDQLRARVAAAGLRAEVRYTASEFGLPYVQGFIMEPTDDDPIAISVGSGLHPIKEIAAVRALAEAAQSRLSYIHGGRDDLIERFDHFAGEGADKERAAERELRRRVTDAGRSIAYSEIPSADGITSVEEAMADMLASLAACGVEQVLRVVLSRPESPLAVVQIIAPKLESFQPNLKRVGPRLVHMMDEPEEQA
;
A
#
# COMPACT_ATOMS: atom_id res chain seq x y z
N MET A 1 -20.74 3.91 9.10
CA MET A 1 -19.54 3.72 8.26
C MET A 1 -18.36 3.99 9.16
N ASP A 2 -17.42 3.06 9.26
CA ASP A 2 -16.26 3.16 10.16
C ASP A 2 -15.06 3.68 9.36
N LEU A 3 -14.84 4.99 9.38
CA LEU A 3 -13.81 5.68 8.61
C LEU A 3 -12.68 6.12 9.55
N CYS A 4 -11.48 6.36 9.01
CA CYS A 4 -10.30 6.73 9.80
C CYS A 4 -10.13 8.27 9.87
N PRO A 5 -10.62 8.96 10.93
CA PRO A 5 -10.48 10.41 11.08
C PRO A 5 -9.03 10.80 11.38
N GLN A 6 -8.71 12.10 11.22
CA GLN A 6 -7.43 12.62 11.67
C GLN A 6 -7.36 12.65 13.20
N LEU A 7 -6.29 12.09 13.76
CA LEU A 7 -6.09 12.04 15.21
C LEU A 7 -6.05 13.45 15.82
N GLY A 8 -6.81 13.67 16.89
CA GLY A 8 -6.89 14.95 17.61
C GLY A 8 -7.74 16.03 16.92
N ARG A 9 -8.42 15.70 15.82
CA ARG A 9 -9.32 16.63 15.14
C ARG A 9 -10.59 16.88 15.96
N LYS A 10 -10.90 18.15 16.22
CA LYS A 10 -12.18 18.55 16.82
C LYS A 10 -13.25 18.58 15.73
N VAL A 11 -14.38 17.94 16.01
CA VAL A 11 -15.51 17.82 15.08
C VAL A 11 -16.75 18.41 15.75
N GLU A 12 -17.53 19.17 14.98
CA GLU A 12 -18.85 19.63 15.41
C GLU A 12 -19.88 18.56 15.01
N ALA A 13 -20.61 18.01 15.99
CA ALA A 13 -21.52 16.88 15.77
C ALA A 13 -22.57 17.16 14.67
N ASP A 14 -23.07 18.40 14.62
CA ASP A 14 -24.07 18.86 13.64
C ASP A 14 -23.46 19.77 12.55
N GLY A 15 -22.13 19.83 12.45
CA GLY A 15 -21.45 20.66 11.47
C GLY A 15 -21.65 20.14 10.03
N PRO A 16 -21.79 21.01 9.02
CA PRO A 16 -22.05 20.58 7.65
C PRO A 16 -20.88 19.77 7.10
N LEU A 17 -21.18 18.65 6.43
CA LEU A 17 -20.20 17.82 5.74
C LEU A 17 -20.49 17.81 4.24
N ALA A 18 -19.50 18.16 3.43
CA ALA A 18 -19.61 18.01 1.98
C ALA A 18 -19.55 16.52 1.64
N CYS A 19 -20.53 16.02 0.88
CA CYS A 19 -20.63 14.61 0.52
C CYS A 19 -20.74 14.44 -1.00
N VAL A 20 -20.28 13.29 -1.48
CA VAL A 20 -20.50 12.80 -2.84
C VAL A 20 -21.14 11.42 -2.79
N GLU A 21 -21.85 11.07 -3.86
CA GLU A 21 -22.40 9.73 -4.02
C GLU A 21 -21.31 8.75 -4.47
N ALA A 22 -21.22 7.63 -3.78
CA ALA A 22 -20.41 6.46 -4.12
C ALA A 22 -21.33 5.24 -4.30
N HIS A 23 -20.85 4.24 -5.05
CA HIS A 23 -21.52 2.94 -5.15
C HIS A 23 -20.79 1.91 -4.30
N ASP A 24 -21.53 1.19 -3.47
CA ASP A 24 -21.03 0.00 -2.79
C ASP A 24 -20.87 -1.14 -3.80
N VAL A 25 -19.64 -1.58 -4.04
CA VAL A 25 -19.30 -2.64 -5.01
C VAL A 25 -19.90 -3.99 -4.61
N VAL A 26 -20.17 -4.20 -3.31
CA VAL A 26 -20.72 -5.46 -2.80
C VAL A 26 -22.24 -5.51 -2.97
N THR A 27 -22.92 -4.40 -2.70
CA THR A 27 -24.40 -4.35 -2.66
C THR A 27 -25.04 -3.62 -3.84
N ASP A 28 -24.24 -2.95 -4.67
CA ASP A 28 -24.63 -2.04 -5.75
C ASP A 28 -25.57 -0.91 -5.32
N ARG A 29 -25.47 -0.49 -4.04
CA ARG A 29 -26.30 0.59 -3.49
C ARG A 29 -25.55 1.92 -3.49
N PRO A 30 -26.24 3.04 -3.76
CA PRO A 30 -25.66 4.36 -3.60
C PRO A 30 -25.51 4.69 -2.11
N VAL A 31 -24.38 5.30 -1.75
CA VAL A 31 -24.02 5.71 -0.38
C VAL A 31 -23.35 7.07 -0.44
N LEU A 32 -23.71 7.99 0.47
CA LEU A 32 -23.02 9.27 0.60
C LEU A 32 -21.73 9.10 1.40
N VAL A 33 -20.63 9.60 0.84
CA VAL A 33 -19.31 9.63 1.49
C VAL A 33 -18.77 11.06 1.58
N PRO A 34 -17.97 11.39 2.61
CA PRO A 34 -17.29 12.68 2.69
C PRO A 34 -16.48 13.00 1.44
N ALA A 35 -16.69 14.17 0.84
CA ALA A 35 -16.01 14.59 -0.40
C ALA A 35 -14.49 14.70 -0.24
N GLU A 36 -14.00 15.00 0.98
CA GLU A 36 -12.57 15.03 1.30
C GLU A 36 -11.87 13.66 1.21
N LEU A 37 -12.63 12.56 1.26
CA LEU A 37 -12.11 11.21 1.01
C LEU A 37 -12.01 10.86 -0.48
N VAL A 38 -12.54 11.73 -1.35
CA VAL A 38 -12.68 11.46 -2.78
C VAL A 38 -11.82 12.36 -3.65
N PHE A 39 -11.75 13.65 -3.32
CA PHE A 39 -10.98 14.60 -4.12
C PHE A 39 -9.62 14.89 -3.48
N SER A 40 -8.56 14.92 -4.30
CA SER A 40 -7.20 15.25 -3.88
C SER A 40 -6.48 16.03 -4.99
N PRO A 41 -6.02 17.28 -4.74
CA PRO A 41 -6.29 18.09 -3.55
C PRO A 41 -7.76 18.58 -3.51
N TYR A 42 -8.28 18.92 -2.33
CA TYR A 42 -9.62 19.49 -2.15
C TYR A 42 -9.60 20.73 -1.24
N PRO A 43 -9.00 21.84 -1.70
CA PRO A 43 -8.81 23.04 -0.87
C PRO A 43 -10.11 23.81 -0.60
N GLU A 44 -11.09 23.70 -1.50
CA GLU A 44 -12.38 24.41 -1.42
C GLU A 44 -13.47 23.53 -0.80
N ASN A 45 -13.23 22.98 0.40
CA ASN A 45 -14.24 22.21 1.13
C ASN A 45 -15.25 23.17 1.80
N PRO A 46 -16.54 23.19 1.39
CA PRO A 46 -17.54 24.08 1.98
C PRO A 46 -18.06 23.57 3.34
N GLY A 47 -17.70 22.35 3.73
CA GLY A 47 -18.03 21.75 5.03
C GLY A 47 -16.84 21.69 5.97
N GLN A 48 -17.02 21.04 7.11
CA GLN A 48 -15.93 20.74 8.03
C GLN A 48 -14.97 19.68 7.45
N VAL A 49 -13.71 19.78 7.87
CA VAL A 49 -12.63 18.84 7.51
C VAL A 49 -12.41 17.91 8.70
N ILE A 50 -12.67 16.62 8.51
CA ILE A 50 -12.58 15.56 9.53
C ILE A 50 -11.46 14.58 9.18
N PHE A 51 -11.36 14.21 7.90
CA PHE A 51 -10.43 13.22 7.40
C PHE A 51 -9.21 13.83 6.70
N GLY A 52 -9.31 15.04 6.15
CA GLY A 52 -8.31 15.59 5.23
C GLY A 52 -8.35 14.89 3.86
N THR A 53 -7.35 15.11 3.00
CA THR A 53 -7.29 14.52 1.65
C THR A 53 -6.10 13.58 1.50
N SER A 54 -6.26 12.52 0.72
CA SER A 54 -5.20 11.55 0.39
C SER A 54 -5.41 11.01 -1.01
N THR A 55 -4.37 10.47 -1.64
CA THR A 55 -4.50 9.70 -2.89
C THR A 55 -4.71 8.21 -2.66
N ASN A 56 -4.83 7.74 -1.41
CA ASN A 56 -5.09 6.33 -1.10
C ASN A 56 -6.37 5.86 -1.79
N GLY A 57 -6.27 4.75 -2.52
CA GLY A 57 -7.40 4.17 -3.25
C GLY A 57 -7.74 4.90 -4.55
N LEU A 58 -7.00 5.94 -4.94
CA LEU A 58 -7.11 6.57 -6.25
C LEU A 58 -6.39 5.71 -7.28
N ALA A 59 -7.13 5.17 -8.24
CA ALA A 59 -6.56 4.28 -9.25
C ALA A 59 -7.14 4.53 -10.63
N SER A 60 -6.35 4.14 -11.64
CA SER A 60 -6.77 4.15 -13.03
C SER A 60 -6.56 2.79 -13.69
N GLY A 61 -7.27 2.56 -14.80
CA GLY A 61 -7.22 1.32 -15.56
C GLY A 61 -7.94 1.47 -16.91
N ASN A 62 -7.81 0.46 -17.78
CA ASN A 62 -8.50 0.48 -19.07
C ASN A 62 -10.02 0.36 -18.90
N THR A 63 -10.45 -0.24 -17.78
CA THR A 63 -11.85 -0.35 -17.38
C THR A 63 -12.04 0.09 -15.94
N VAL A 64 -13.29 0.43 -15.58
CA VAL A 64 -13.66 0.71 -14.18
C VAL A 64 -13.34 -0.48 -13.28
N LEU A 65 -13.50 -1.70 -13.78
CA LEU A 65 -13.20 -2.94 -13.04
C LEU A 65 -11.70 -3.05 -12.72
N GLU A 66 -10.83 -2.89 -13.72
CA GLU A 66 -9.38 -2.89 -13.52
C GLU A 66 -8.93 -1.80 -12.54
N ALA A 67 -9.45 -0.58 -12.71
CA ALA A 67 -9.16 0.52 -11.81
C ALA A 67 -9.65 0.22 -10.38
N THR A 68 -10.78 -0.48 -10.24
CA THR A 68 -11.32 -0.89 -8.93
C THR A 68 -10.41 -1.92 -8.26
N VAL A 69 -9.98 -2.96 -8.97
CA VAL A 69 -9.06 -3.98 -8.44
C VAL A 69 -7.73 -3.35 -8.03
N HIS A 70 -7.21 -2.43 -8.85
CA HIS A 70 -5.99 -1.70 -8.51
C HIS A 70 -6.17 -0.86 -7.24
N GLY A 71 -7.22 -0.03 -7.16
CA GLY A 71 -7.48 0.79 -5.97
C GLY A 71 -7.70 -0.05 -4.71
N LEU A 72 -8.36 -1.20 -4.84
CA LEU A 72 -8.57 -2.14 -3.74
C LEU A 72 -7.25 -2.76 -3.27
N ALA A 73 -6.39 -3.19 -4.21
CA ALA A 73 -5.09 -3.76 -3.91
C ALA A 73 -4.22 -2.76 -3.16
N GLU A 74 -4.23 -1.50 -3.59
CA GLU A 74 -3.47 -0.44 -2.92
C GLU A 74 -3.98 -0.20 -1.48
N LEU A 75 -5.30 -0.13 -1.27
CA LEU A 75 -5.85 0.06 0.08
C LEU A 75 -5.47 -1.08 1.02
N MET A 76 -5.61 -2.32 0.56
CA MET A 76 -5.22 -3.51 1.33
C MET A 76 -3.72 -3.52 1.59
N GLU A 77 -2.91 -3.19 0.59
CA GLU A 77 -1.45 -3.10 0.71
C GLU A 77 -1.01 -2.10 1.77
N ARG A 78 -1.67 -0.93 1.84
CA ARG A 78 -1.36 0.14 2.82
C ARG A 78 -1.82 -0.19 4.24
N ASP A 79 -2.81 -1.07 4.41
CA ASP A 79 -3.27 -1.54 5.71
C ASP A 79 -2.21 -2.45 6.39
N VAL A 80 -1.54 -3.31 5.62
CA VAL A 80 -0.55 -4.27 6.12
C VAL A 80 0.59 -3.61 6.94
N PRO A 81 1.32 -2.59 6.42
CA PRO A 81 2.40 -1.96 7.19
C PRO A 81 1.89 -1.08 8.33
N ALA A 82 0.65 -0.58 8.26
CA ALA A 82 0.07 0.19 9.36
C ALA A 82 -0.05 -0.67 10.64
N LEU A 83 -0.35 -1.96 10.47
CA LEU A 83 -0.51 -2.93 11.57
C LEU A 83 0.79 -3.68 11.91
N ASN A 84 1.74 -3.76 10.97
CA ASN A 84 3.07 -4.33 11.18
C ASN A 84 4.12 -3.31 11.67
N HIS A 85 3.72 -2.06 11.98
CA HIS A 85 4.66 -0.97 12.28
C HIS A 85 5.62 -1.28 13.45
N PHE A 86 5.18 -2.10 14.41
CA PHE A 86 5.93 -2.38 15.63
C PHE A 86 6.85 -3.61 15.57
N ARG A 87 6.70 -4.49 14.57
CA ARG A 87 7.51 -5.70 14.42
C ARG A 87 7.73 -6.02 12.95
N ASP A 88 9.01 -6.03 12.52
CA ASP A 88 9.38 -6.51 11.19
C ASP A 88 9.11 -8.02 11.11
N ALA A 89 7.92 -8.39 10.65
CA ALA A 89 7.49 -9.78 10.47
C ALA A 89 7.99 -10.38 9.14
N SER A 90 8.62 -9.57 8.29
CA SER A 90 8.96 -9.95 6.91
C SER A 90 10.01 -11.05 6.84
N ARG A 91 9.91 -11.90 5.82
CA ARG A 91 10.82 -13.01 5.56
C ARG A 91 11.42 -12.89 4.17
N LEU A 92 12.72 -13.15 4.03
CA LEU A 92 13.39 -13.21 2.74
C LEU A 92 12.81 -14.35 1.89
N ILE A 93 12.46 -14.08 0.64
CA ILE A 93 11.95 -15.12 -0.26
C ILE A 93 13.14 -15.91 -0.83
N ASP A 94 13.14 -17.22 -0.60
CA ASP A 94 14.04 -18.17 -1.25
C ASP A 94 13.35 -18.80 -2.47
N PHE A 95 13.94 -18.66 -3.65
CA PHE A 95 13.34 -19.11 -4.91
C PHE A 95 13.67 -20.58 -5.19
N ASP A 96 12.95 -21.46 -4.50
CA ASP A 96 13.02 -22.92 -4.68
C ASP A 96 12.31 -23.41 -5.95
N VAL A 97 11.41 -22.59 -6.51
CA VAL A 97 10.74 -22.80 -7.79
C VAL A 97 10.79 -21.53 -8.67
N PRO A 98 10.72 -21.65 -10.01
CA PRO A 98 10.77 -20.50 -10.90
C PRO A 98 9.63 -19.49 -10.67
N ALA A 99 9.93 -18.21 -10.87
CA ALA A 99 8.97 -17.11 -10.90
C ALA A 99 9.19 -16.31 -12.20
N PRO A 100 8.74 -16.81 -13.37
CA PRO A 100 9.21 -16.35 -14.68
C PRO A 100 9.19 -14.84 -14.92
N ASP A 101 8.13 -14.14 -14.52
CA ASP A 101 7.99 -12.69 -14.74
C ASP A 101 8.85 -11.90 -13.76
N LEU A 102 8.92 -12.37 -12.50
CA LEU A 102 9.78 -11.77 -11.49
C LEU A 102 11.27 -12.00 -11.77
N ASP A 103 11.64 -13.19 -12.22
CA ASP A 103 13.00 -13.57 -12.58
C ASP A 103 13.53 -12.73 -13.75
N GLN A 104 12.68 -12.44 -14.74
CA GLN A 104 13.00 -11.48 -15.79
C GLN A 104 13.30 -10.09 -15.23
N LEU A 105 12.49 -9.60 -14.29
CA LEU A 105 12.69 -8.28 -13.69
C LEU A 105 13.97 -8.25 -12.82
N ARG A 106 14.21 -9.29 -12.02
CA ARG A 106 15.45 -9.46 -11.23
C ARG A 106 16.69 -9.51 -12.11
N ALA A 107 16.63 -10.23 -13.23
CA ALA A 107 17.73 -10.30 -14.20
C ALA A 107 18.03 -8.92 -14.82
N ARG A 108 17.00 -8.12 -15.12
CA ARG A 108 17.17 -6.75 -15.62
C ARG A 108 17.81 -5.83 -14.56
N VAL A 109 17.43 -5.96 -13.29
CA VAL A 109 18.05 -5.22 -12.19
C VAL A 109 19.52 -5.62 -12.05
N ALA A 110 19.83 -6.91 -12.06
CA ALA A 110 21.20 -7.42 -11.99
C ALA A 110 22.06 -6.96 -13.19
N ALA A 111 21.51 -6.98 -14.41
CA ALA A 111 22.20 -6.49 -15.60
C ALA A 111 22.52 -4.98 -15.54
N ALA A 112 21.77 -4.21 -14.74
CA ALA A 112 22.05 -2.81 -14.46
C ALA A 112 23.10 -2.61 -13.35
N GLY A 113 23.70 -3.68 -12.81
CA GLY A 113 24.69 -3.62 -11.73
C GLY A 113 24.10 -3.48 -10.33
N LEU A 114 22.78 -3.67 -10.19
CA LEU A 114 22.05 -3.49 -8.94
C LEU A 114 21.66 -4.85 -8.34
N ARG A 115 21.35 -4.87 -7.04
CA ARG A 115 20.82 -6.04 -6.34
C ARG A 115 19.33 -5.91 -6.14
N ALA A 116 18.58 -6.97 -6.44
CA ALA A 116 17.15 -7.08 -6.15
C ALA A 116 16.93 -8.10 -5.02
N GLU A 117 16.19 -7.71 -3.99
CA GLU A 117 15.69 -8.61 -2.95
C GLU A 117 14.17 -8.45 -2.81
N VAL A 118 13.50 -9.54 -2.44
CA VAL A 118 12.06 -9.51 -2.17
C VAL A 118 11.77 -10.21 -0.84
N ARG A 119 10.84 -9.62 -0.08
CA ARG A 119 10.44 -10.12 1.24
C ARG A 119 8.94 -10.27 1.30
N TYR A 120 8.49 -11.38 1.89
CA TYR A 120 7.08 -11.67 2.11
C TYR A 120 6.69 -11.32 3.55
N THR A 121 5.52 -10.72 3.74
CA THR A 121 4.90 -10.57 5.06
C THR A 121 3.50 -11.16 5.01
N ALA A 122 3.18 -12.04 5.96
CA ALA A 122 1.82 -12.53 6.11
C ALA A 122 0.90 -11.35 6.50
N SER A 123 -0.20 -11.21 5.79
CA SER A 123 -1.24 -10.22 6.08
C SER A 123 -2.47 -10.93 6.66
N GLU A 124 -3.30 -10.21 7.41
CA GLU A 124 -4.56 -10.75 7.92
C GLU A 124 -5.55 -11.13 6.81
N PHE A 125 -5.42 -10.48 5.65
CA PHE A 125 -6.22 -10.80 4.46
C PHE A 125 -5.94 -12.19 3.91
N GLY A 126 -4.86 -12.85 4.34
CA GLY A 126 -4.41 -14.12 3.75
C GLY A 126 -3.85 -13.98 2.34
N LEU A 127 -3.73 -12.74 1.83
CA LEU A 127 -3.20 -12.45 0.50
C LEU A 127 -1.70 -12.18 0.55
N PRO A 128 -0.97 -12.54 -0.53
CA PRO A 128 0.45 -12.21 -0.70
C PRO A 128 0.70 -10.70 -0.61
N TYR A 129 1.40 -10.28 0.44
CA TYR A 129 2.03 -8.97 0.53
C TYR A 129 3.54 -9.13 0.39
N VAL A 130 4.11 -8.48 -0.62
CA VAL A 130 5.53 -8.56 -0.95
C VAL A 130 6.12 -7.15 -0.95
N GLN A 131 7.32 -7.02 -0.39
CA GLN A 131 8.15 -5.83 -0.51
C GLN A 131 9.33 -6.13 -1.43
N GLY A 132 9.57 -5.25 -2.39
CA GLY A 132 10.69 -5.31 -3.32
C GLY A 132 11.72 -4.26 -2.97
N PHE A 133 12.99 -4.63 -3.04
CA PHE A 133 14.12 -3.77 -2.74
C PHE A 133 15.10 -3.79 -3.91
N ILE A 134 15.48 -2.61 -4.38
CA ILE A 134 16.59 -2.45 -5.34
C ILE A 134 17.68 -1.65 -4.66
N MET A 135 18.88 -2.22 -4.61
CA MET A 135 20.01 -1.71 -3.85
C MET A 135 21.27 -1.60 -4.70
N GLU A 136 22.09 -0.62 -4.37
CA GLU A 136 23.44 -0.49 -4.89
C GLU A 136 24.34 -1.61 -4.33
N PRO A 137 25.46 -1.97 -4.99
CA PRO A 137 26.43 -2.89 -4.42
C PRO A 137 27.03 -2.41 -3.09
N THR A 138 27.13 -1.09 -2.93
CA THR A 138 27.73 -0.37 -1.79
C THR A 138 26.74 0.60 -1.14
N ASP A 139 27.05 1.08 0.06
CA ASP A 139 26.23 2.07 0.80
C ASP A 139 26.75 3.51 0.62
N ASP A 140 27.67 3.72 -0.33
CA ASP A 140 28.31 5.02 -0.56
C ASP A 140 27.53 5.90 -1.56
N ASP A 141 26.51 5.32 -2.21
CA ASP A 141 25.71 5.97 -3.23
C ASP A 141 24.53 6.74 -2.61
N PRO A 142 24.16 7.92 -3.17
CA PRO A 142 23.05 8.74 -2.65
C PRO A 142 21.68 8.06 -2.75
N ILE A 143 21.57 6.99 -3.56
CA ILE A 143 20.37 6.15 -3.65
C ILE A 143 20.77 4.72 -3.29
N ALA A 144 21.16 4.50 -2.04
CA ALA A 144 21.65 3.18 -1.62
C ALA A 144 20.56 2.11 -1.74
N ILE A 145 19.30 2.44 -1.41
CA ILE A 145 18.18 1.51 -1.36
C ILE A 145 16.88 2.18 -1.82
N SER A 146 16.14 1.51 -2.69
CA SER A 146 14.78 1.87 -3.11
C SER A 146 13.82 0.73 -2.80
N VAL A 147 12.58 1.07 -2.45
CA VAL A 147 11.57 0.12 -1.97
C VAL A 147 10.24 0.33 -2.70
N GLY A 148 9.52 -0.76 -2.89
CA GLY A 148 8.13 -0.79 -3.33
C GLY A 148 7.38 -1.94 -2.65
N SER A 149 6.06 -1.93 -2.72
CA SER A 149 5.21 -2.99 -2.19
C SER A 149 4.20 -3.48 -3.22
N GLY A 150 3.64 -4.65 -2.94
CA GLY A 150 2.63 -5.24 -3.79
C GLY A 150 1.78 -6.19 -2.98
N LEU A 151 0.46 -6.03 -3.10
CA LEU A 151 -0.52 -6.99 -2.60
C LEU A 151 -1.40 -7.48 -3.75
N HIS A 152 -1.52 -8.80 -3.91
CA HIS A 152 -2.38 -9.39 -4.94
C HIS A 152 -2.70 -10.86 -4.61
N PRO A 153 -3.89 -11.39 -4.97
CA PRO A 153 -4.20 -12.82 -4.83
C PRO A 153 -3.16 -13.77 -5.42
N ILE A 154 -2.57 -13.39 -6.54
CA ILE A 154 -1.50 -14.15 -7.21
C ILE A 154 -0.14 -13.62 -6.72
N LYS A 155 0.65 -14.48 -6.05
CA LYS A 155 1.94 -14.09 -5.45
C LYS A 155 2.95 -13.50 -6.42
N GLU A 156 2.98 -14.00 -7.65
CA GLU A 156 3.90 -13.50 -8.67
C GLU A 156 3.56 -12.07 -9.08
N ILE A 157 2.26 -11.75 -9.22
CA ILE A 157 1.80 -10.38 -9.49
C ILE A 157 2.15 -9.46 -8.30
N ALA A 158 1.95 -9.91 -7.06
CA ALA A 158 2.35 -9.12 -5.88
C ALA A 158 3.85 -8.81 -5.89
N ALA A 159 4.70 -9.81 -6.17
CA ALA A 159 6.15 -9.64 -6.21
C ALA A 159 6.63 -8.76 -7.38
N VAL A 160 6.04 -8.93 -8.57
CA VAL A 160 6.33 -8.09 -9.75
C VAL A 160 5.95 -6.64 -9.47
N ARG A 161 4.76 -6.38 -8.91
CA ARG A 161 4.34 -5.03 -8.50
C ARG A 161 5.33 -4.40 -7.53
N ALA A 162 5.72 -5.13 -6.49
CA ALA A 162 6.64 -4.64 -5.48
C ALA A 162 8.01 -4.25 -6.05
N LEU A 163 8.58 -5.07 -6.95
CA LEU A 163 9.88 -4.77 -7.55
C LEU A 163 9.78 -3.69 -8.64
N ALA A 164 8.67 -3.62 -9.38
CA ALA A 164 8.42 -2.56 -10.36
C ALA A 164 8.24 -1.19 -9.68
N GLU A 165 7.53 -1.14 -8.55
CA GLU A 165 7.40 0.07 -7.76
C GLU A 165 8.74 0.49 -7.14
N ALA A 166 9.57 -0.45 -6.68
CA ALA A 166 10.93 -0.12 -6.22
C ALA A 166 11.76 0.55 -7.34
N ALA A 167 11.65 0.05 -8.58
CA ALA A 167 12.30 0.66 -9.73
C ALA A 167 11.74 2.06 -10.04
N GLN A 168 10.42 2.25 -9.93
CA GLN A 168 9.79 3.57 -10.12
C GLN A 168 10.23 4.56 -9.04
N SER A 169 10.25 4.15 -7.77
CA SER A 169 10.73 4.93 -6.63
C SER A 169 12.17 5.40 -6.85
N ARG A 170 13.04 4.52 -7.35
CA ARG A 170 14.41 4.87 -7.72
C ARG A 170 14.48 5.94 -8.80
N LEU A 171 13.69 5.80 -9.87
CA LEU A 171 13.64 6.80 -10.96
C LEU A 171 13.15 8.17 -10.45
N SER A 172 12.17 8.18 -9.55
CA SER A 172 11.69 9.41 -8.91
C SER A 172 12.80 10.12 -8.13
N TYR A 173 13.62 9.39 -7.37
CA TYR A 173 14.76 10.00 -6.67
C TYR A 173 15.80 10.55 -7.67
N ILE A 174 16.21 9.76 -8.68
CA ILE A 174 17.20 10.18 -9.69
C ILE A 174 16.75 11.47 -10.39
N HIS A 175 15.47 11.57 -10.73
CA HIS A 175 14.91 12.72 -11.43
C HIS A 175 14.60 13.92 -10.50
N GLY A 176 14.86 13.81 -9.19
CA GLY A 176 14.51 14.83 -8.19
C GLY A 176 13.01 15.06 -8.07
N GLY A 177 12.20 14.07 -8.45
CA GLY A 177 10.75 14.17 -8.60
C GLY A 177 10.00 13.20 -7.70
N ARG A 178 9.96 13.49 -6.39
CA ARG A 178 8.79 13.39 -5.50
C ARG A 178 9.14 13.75 -4.04
N ASP A 179 8.18 14.42 -3.40
CA ASP A 179 8.20 14.87 -2.00
C ASP A 179 7.87 13.74 -0.98
N ASP A 180 7.24 12.64 -1.42
CA ASP A 180 6.66 11.64 -0.49
C ASP A 180 7.72 10.71 0.17
N LEU A 181 8.86 10.49 -0.49
CA LEU A 181 9.97 9.70 0.06
C LEU A 181 10.83 10.53 1.02
N ILE A 182 10.79 11.85 0.87
CA ILE A 182 11.41 12.79 1.80
C ILE A 182 10.81 12.60 3.18
N GLU A 183 9.58 12.12 3.39
CA GLU A 183 9.02 11.94 4.74
C GLU A 183 9.48 10.69 5.49
N ARG A 184 9.67 9.59 4.77
CA ARG A 184 10.20 8.34 5.36
C ARG A 184 11.70 8.46 5.62
N PHE A 185 12.39 9.23 4.77
CA PHE A 185 13.75 9.67 5.00
C PHE A 185 13.86 10.82 6.01
N ASP A 186 12.91 11.78 6.10
CA ASP A 186 12.96 12.96 7.00
C ASP A 186 12.85 12.59 8.46
N HIS A 187 12.23 11.45 8.76
CA HIS A 187 12.31 10.86 10.09
C HIS A 187 13.78 10.58 10.52
N PHE A 188 14.69 10.44 9.55
CA PHE A 188 16.14 10.26 9.72
C PHE A 188 17.00 11.43 9.19
N ALA A 189 16.52 12.20 8.20
CA ALA A 189 17.27 13.24 7.49
C ALA A 189 17.43 14.52 8.34
N GLY A 190 16.66 14.66 9.41
CA GLY A 190 16.88 15.70 10.43
C GLY A 190 18.17 15.53 11.25
N GLU A 191 18.90 14.41 11.11
CA GLU A 191 19.91 14.00 12.10
C GLU A 191 21.35 13.84 11.56
N GLY A 192 21.62 14.23 10.31
CA GLY A 192 22.96 14.28 9.70
C GLY A 192 23.36 13.02 8.91
N ALA A 193 24.26 13.20 7.93
CA ALA A 193 24.66 12.17 6.94
C ALA A 193 25.18 10.84 7.55
N ASP A 194 25.70 10.86 8.78
CA ASP A 194 26.17 9.65 9.46
C ASP A 194 25.03 8.76 9.96
N LYS A 195 23.89 9.36 10.36
CA LYS A 195 22.72 8.60 10.80
C LYS A 195 21.93 8.01 9.63
N GLU A 196 21.84 8.75 8.53
CA GLU A 196 21.27 8.26 7.27
C GLU A 196 22.01 7.00 6.80
N ARG A 197 23.36 7.08 6.68
CA ARG A 197 24.18 5.91 6.34
C ARG A 197 24.04 4.74 7.32
N ALA A 198 23.84 5.03 8.61
CA ALA A 198 23.62 3.97 9.60
C ALA A 198 22.25 3.29 9.43
N ALA A 199 21.20 4.06 9.13
CA ALA A 199 19.87 3.57 8.83
C ALA A 199 19.86 2.73 7.53
N GLU A 200 20.58 3.16 6.49
CA GLU A 200 20.73 2.41 5.24
C GLU A 200 21.45 1.07 5.45
N ARG A 201 22.56 1.06 6.20
CA ARG A 201 23.25 -0.19 6.57
C ARG A 201 22.36 -1.15 7.35
N GLU A 202 21.61 -0.62 8.30
CA GLU A 202 20.64 -1.40 9.08
C GLU A 202 19.54 -1.97 8.19
N LEU A 203 18.99 -1.17 7.29
CA LEU A 203 17.99 -1.60 6.32
C LEU A 203 18.56 -2.68 5.39
N ARG A 204 19.75 -2.50 4.82
CA ARG A 204 20.42 -3.52 4.00
C ARG A 204 20.58 -4.83 4.77
N ARG A 205 21.04 -4.76 6.04
CA ARG A 205 21.19 -5.95 6.88
C ARG A 205 19.86 -6.67 7.07
N ARG A 206 18.78 -5.96 7.37
CA ARG A 206 17.43 -6.55 7.53
C ARG A 206 16.91 -7.13 6.23
N VAL A 207 17.04 -6.39 5.14
CA VAL A 207 16.55 -6.80 3.81
C VAL A 207 17.22 -8.10 3.36
N THR A 208 18.51 -8.23 3.62
CA THR A 208 19.35 -9.38 3.24
C THR A 208 19.46 -10.46 4.31
N ASP A 209 18.74 -10.32 5.44
CA ASP A 209 18.75 -11.30 6.52
C ASP A 209 18.05 -12.60 6.08
N ALA A 210 18.87 -13.62 5.84
CA ALA A 210 18.43 -14.97 5.50
C ALA A 210 18.09 -15.82 6.74
N GLY A 211 18.33 -15.33 7.96
CA GLY A 211 17.94 -16.01 9.20
C GLY A 211 16.42 -16.15 9.36
N ARG A 212 15.65 -15.38 8.59
CA ARG A 212 14.19 -15.47 8.46
C ARG A 212 13.84 -15.55 6.98
N SER A 213 13.89 -16.75 6.40
CA SER A 213 13.48 -17.02 5.02
C SER A 213 12.16 -17.77 4.93
N ILE A 214 11.59 -17.80 3.73
CA ILE A 214 10.43 -18.62 3.33
C ILE A 214 10.65 -19.10 1.90
N ALA A 215 10.33 -20.37 1.61
CA ALA A 215 10.40 -20.85 0.23
C ALA A 215 9.29 -20.20 -0.62
N TYR A 216 9.60 -19.82 -1.86
CA TYR A 216 8.65 -19.18 -2.76
C TYR A 216 7.44 -20.07 -3.03
N SER A 217 7.62 -21.38 -3.06
CA SER A 217 6.54 -22.36 -3.15
C SER A 217 5.56 -22.33 -1.97
N GLU A 218 6.02 -21.97 -0.76
CA GLU A 218 5.22 -21.92 0.48
C GLU A 218 4.39 -20.63 0.64
N ILE A 219 4.69 -19.59 -0.15
CA ILE A 219 3.91 -18.35 -0.12
C ILE A 219 2.50 -18.65 -0.65
N PRO A 220 1.43 -18.24 0.08
CA PRO A 220 0.06 -18.38 -0.38
C PRO A 220 -0.11 -17.82 -1.78
N SER A 221 -0.98 -18.40 -2.59
CA SER A 221 -1.36 -17.83 -3.88
C SER A 221 -2.70 -18.42 -4.26
N ALA A 222 -3.61 -17.58 -4.76
CA ALA A 222 -4.83 -18.07 -5.36
C ALA A 222 -4.49 -18.87 -6.63
N ASP A 223 -5.10 -20.05 -6.75
CA ASP A 223 -5.04 -20.88 -7.95
C ASP A 223 -6.25 -20.59 -8.84
N GLY A 224 -6.05 -20.65 -10.16
CA GLY A 224 -7.16 -20.62 -11.12
C GLY A 224 -7.81 -19.24 -11.36
N ILE A 225 -7.26 -18.15 -10.82
CA ILE A 225 -7.66 -16.80 -11.20
C ILE A 225 -7.15 -16.52 -12.63
N THR A 226 -8.09 -16.29 -13.54
CA THR A 226 -7.82 -16.05 -14.97
C THR A 226 -8.41 -14.74 -15.47
N SER A 227 -9.14 -14.02 -14.61
CA SER A 227 -9.84 -12.77 -14.95
C SER A 227 -9.75 -11.73 -13.83
N VAL A 228 -10.01 -10.46 -14.19
CA VAL A 228 -10.01 -9.35 -13.22
C VAL A 228 -11.23 -9.46 -12.29
N GLU A 229 -12.33 -10.00 -12.77
CA GLU A 229 -13.55 -10.30 -12.01
C GLU A 229 -13.27 -11.30 -10.89
N GLU A 230 -12.55 -12.38 -11.19
CA GLU A 230 -12.14 -13.40 -10.22
C GLU A 230 -11.16 -12.82 -9.18
N ALA A 231 -10.20 -12.00 -9.62
CA ALA A 231 -9.31 -11.29 -8.71
C ALA A 231 -10.07 -10.36 -7.77
N MET A 232 -11.05 -9.59 -8.28
CA MET A 232 -11.89 -8.73 -7.46
C MET A 232 -12.70 -9.55 -6.45
N ALA A 233 -13.29 -10.66 -6.88
CA ALA A 233 -14.09 -11.52 -6.01
C ALA A 233 -13.25 -12.12 -4.86
N ASP A 234 -12.03 -12.57 -5.15
CA ASP A 234 -11.11 -13.13 -4.16
C ASP A 234 -10.67 -12.07 -3.12
N MET A 235 -10.39 -10.84 -3.58
CA MET A 235 -10.04 -9.73 -2.70
C MET A 235 -11.22 -9.28 -1.83
N LEU A 236 -12.43 -9.21 -2.38
CA LEU A 236 -13.65 -8.91 -1.61
C LEU A 236 -13.95 -9.99 -0.58
N ALA A 237 -13.75 -11.27 -0.92
CA ALA A 237 -13.90 -12.38 0.01
C ALA A 237 -12.89 -12.29 1.17
N SER A 238 -11.63 -11.97 0.85
CA SER A 238 -10.55 -11.76 1.83
C SER A 238 -10.86 -10.60 2.79
N LEU A 239 -11.39 -9.49 2.27
CA LEU A 239 -11.84 -8.36 3.08
C LEU A 239 -13.02 -8.73 4.00
N ALA A 240 -14.02 -9.42 3.46
CA ALA A 240 -15.19 -9.86 4.22
C ALA A 240 -14.79 -10.80 5.37
N ALA A 241 -13.82 -11.70 5.14
CA ALA A 241 -13.28 -12.57 6.19
C ALA A 241 -12.61 -11.80 7.35
N CYS A 242 -12.14 -10.58 7.10
CA CYS A 242 -11.58 -9.66 8.10
C CYS A 242 -12.62 -8.67 8.65
N GLY A 243 -13.91 -8.85 8.33
CA GLY A 243 -15.00 -7.98 8.78
C GLY A 243 -15.13 -6.66 8.00
N VAL A 244 -14.44 -6.51 6.87
CA VAL A 244 -14.56 -5.38 5.94
C VAL A 244 -15.59 -5.74 4.88
N GLU A 245 -16.86 -5.41 5.15
CA GLU A 245 -18.00 -5.84 4.32
C GLU A 245 -18.41 -4.81 3.25
N GLN A 246 -17.79 -3.63 3.24
CA GLN A 246 -18.17 -2.52 2.37
C GLN A 246 -16.96 -2.01 1.60
N VAL A 247 -17.13 -1.87 0.29
CA VAL A 247 -16.13 -1.25 -0.59
C VAL A 247 -16.86 -0.25 -1.47
N LEU A 248 -16.55 1.02 -1.29
CA LEU A 248 -17.22 2.13 -1.93
C LEU A 248 -16.38 2.64 -3.09
N ARG A 249 -17.01 2.83 -4.25
CA ARG A 249 -16.36 3.32 -5.46
C ARG A 249 -17.02 4.60 -5.93
N VAL A 250 -16.20 5.61 -6.20
CA VAL A 250 -16.58 6.78 -6.99
C VAL A 250 -15.85 6.72 -8.33
N VAL A 251 -16.60 6.80 -9.44
CA VAL A 251 -15.99 6.92 -10.77
C VAL A 251 -15.76 8.41 -11.05
N LEU A 252 -14.49 8.78 -11.21
CA LEU A 252 -14.05 10.17 -11.44
C LEU A 252 -13.89 10.49 -12.93
N SER A 253 -13.62 9.48 -13.75
CA SER A 253 -13.57 9.61 -15.20
C SER A 253 -14.96 9.82 -15.79
N ARG A 254 -15.04 10.66 -16.83
CA ARG A 254 -16.27 10.77 -17.64
C ARG A 254 -16.49 9.50 -18.48
N PRO A 255 -17.72 9.12 -18.81
CA PRO A 255 -18.01 7.91 -19.59
C PRO A 255 -17.27 7.83 -20.94
N GLU A 256 -16.98 8.97 -21.57
CA GLU A 256 -16.26 9.07 -22.84
C GLU A 256 -14.72 9.03 -22.72
N SER A 257 -14.18 8.97 -21.49
CA SER A 257 -12.75 8.94 -21.25
C SER A 257 -12.12 7.62 -21.75
N PRO A 258 -10.95 7.65 -22.41
CA PRO A 258 -10.23 6.43 -22.80
C PRO A 258 -9.63 5.68 -21.60
N LEU A 259 -9.63 6.30 -20.42
CA LEU A 259 -9.11 5.75 -19.17
C LEU A 259 -10.19 5.85 -18.09
N ALA A 260 -10.42 4.77 -17.36
CA ALA A 260 -11.23 4.79 -16.17
C ALA A 260 -10.40 5.29 -14.99
N VAL A 261 -10.96 6.20 -14.19
CA VAL A 261 -10.35 6.69 -12.96
C VAL A 261 -11.37 6.55 -11.85
N VAL A 262 -10.98 5.91 -10.76
CA VAL A 262 -11.85 5.65 -9.61
C VAL A 262 -11.17 6.07 -8.32
N GLN A 263 -11.98 6.45 -7.34
CA GLN A 263 -11.59 6.47 -5.95
C GLN A 263 -12.26 5.30 -5.24
N ILE A 264 -11.47 4.47 -4.57
CA ILE A 264 -11.96 3.41 -3.69
C ILE A 264 -11.85 3.84 -2.22
N ILE A 265 -12.87 3.53 -1.43
CA ILE A 265 -12.90 3.70 0.02
C ILE A 265 -13.37 2.38 0.61
N ALA A 266 -12.58 1.79 1.50
CA ALA A 266 -12.95 0.59 2.24
C ALA A 266 -12.98 0.93 3.74
N PRO A 267 -14.17 1.20 4.32
CA PRO A 267 -14.31 1.44 5.75
C PRO A 267 -13.65 0.32 6.58
N LYS A 268 -13.13 0.66 7.76
CA LYS A 268 -12.33 -0.19 8.69
C LYS A 268 -10.89 -0.49 8.26
N LEU A 269 -10.49 -0.22 7.01
CA LEU A 269 -9.07 -0.28 6.66
C LEU A 269 -8.32 0.92 7.22
N GLU A 270 -7.14 0.66 7.77
CA GLU A 270 -6.24 1.65 8.30
C GLU A 270 -5.61 2.48 7.18
N SER A 271 -5.30 3.73 7.50
CA SER A 271 -4.70 4.67 6.55
C SER A 271 -3.66 5.54 7.23
N PHE A 272 -2.68 4.92 7.87
CA PHE A 272 -1.63 5.65 8.56
C PHE A 272 -0.59 6.21 7.59
N GLN A 273 -0.61 7.52 7.37
CA GLN A 273 0.42 8.27 6.66
C GLN A 273 1.02 9.32 7.62
N PRO A 274 2.35 9.53 7.64
CA PRO A 274 3.02 10.40 8.60
C PRO A 274 2.39 11.80 8.77
N ASN A 275 2.00 12.49 7.68
CA ASN A 275 1.41 13.83 7.81
C ASN A 275 -0.09 13.84 8.05
N LEU A 276 -0.81 12.83 7.55
CA LEU A 276 -2.27 12.84 7.59
C LEU A 276 -2.80 12.30 8.91
N LYS A 277 -1.99 11.49 9.63
CA LYS A 277 -2.25 10.93 10.97
C LYS A 277 -3.69 10.41 11.12
N ARG A 278 -4.20 9.73 10.09
CA ARG A 278 -5.47 9.03 10.18
C ARG A 278 -5.26 7.73 10.93
N VAL A 279 -6.08 7.51 11.96
CA VAL A 279 -6.02 6.33 12.81
C VAL A 279 -7.44 5.80 12.93
N GLY A 280 -7.64 4.57 12.47
CA GLY A 280 -8.89 3.84 12.63
C GLY A 280 -8.94 3.09 13.97
N PRO A 281 -10.09 2.49 14.30
CA PRO A 281 -10.26 1.80 15.57
C PRO A 281 -9.33 0.59 15.75
N ARG A 282 -8.89 -0.09 14.68
CA ARG A 282 -8.00 -1.26 14.77
C ARG A 282 -6.62 -0.84 15.28
N LEU A 283 -6.07 0.24 14.73
CA LEU A 283 -4.79 0.77 15.18
C LEU A 283 -4.88 1.38 16.59
N VAL A 284 -6.00 2.05 16.95
CA VAL A 284 -6.22 2.52 18.34
C VAL A 284 -6.19 1.36 19.33
N HIS A 285 -6.93 0.27 19.06
CA HIS A 285 -6.92 -0.90 19.94
C HIS A 285 -5.51 -1.50 20.08
N MET A 286 -4.74 -1.60 18.99
CA MET A 286 -3.35 -2.07 19.06
C MET A 286 -2.43 -1.12 19.86
N MET A 287 -2.68 0.19 19.83
CA MET A 287 -1.92 1.17 20.62
C MET A 287 -2.26 1.13 22.11
N ASP A 288 -3.50 0.76 22.45
CA ASP A 288 -4.00 0.66 23.83
C ASP A 288 -3.72 -0.71 24.48
N GLU A 289 -3.38 -1.74 23.68
CA GLU A 289 -2.89 -3.01 24.18
C GLU A 289 -1.45 -2.84 24.74
N PRO A 290 -1.22 -3.05 26.05
CA PRO A 290 0.15 -3.08 26.57
C PRO A 290 0.93 -4.18 25.86
N GLU A 291 2.25 -3.97 25.66
CA GLU A 291 3.18 -4.97 25.12
C GLU A 291 3.21 -6.24 26.02
N GLU A 292 2.16 -7.06 25.99
CA GLU A 292 2.14 -8.38 26.61
C GLU A 292 2.57 -9.42 25.57
N GLN A 293 3.84 -9.80 25.70
CA GLN A 293 4.40 -11.14 25.44
C GLN A 293 4.36 -11.64 23.98
N ALA A 294 5.50 -11.48 23.30
CA ALA A 294 6.13 -12.58 22.57
C ALA A 294 7.66 -12.42 22.62
#